data_AF-A0A7W1I681-F1
#
_entry.id   AF-A0A7W1I681-F1
#
_cell.length_a   1.000
_cell.length_b   1.000
_cell.length_c   1.000
_cell.angle_alpha   90.00
_cell.angle_beta   90.00
_cell.angle_gamma   90.00
#
_symmetry.space_group_name_H-M   'P 1'
#
loop_
_entity.id
_entity.type
_entity.pdbx_description
1 polymer ?
#
loop_
_entity_poly.entity_id
_entity_poly.type
_entity_poly.pdbx_seq_one_letter_code
_entity_poly.pdbx_strand_id
1 'polypeptide(L)'
;MAVVRRMNDSRQDAPHTRHVLAVASTHLVGGRIHLRQMTALRHLAEEWDFWLGLDLLGSIDPRWEAEAIVALLGPRLCLVRTDGAVLARPTDSVSRPARRALTAVIDDGHPRDIVLRPSLRLPQQCWPKAVEQAGLTTLAHVKNRIARVESERIIELLPPSHHVG
;
A
#
# COMPACT_ATOMS: atom_id res chain seq x y z
N MET A 1 2.13 12.77 10.95
CA MET A 1 1.86 11.48 10.29
C MET A 1 0.44 11.54 9.76
N ALA A 2 0.23 11.59 8.44
CA ALA A 2 -1.12 11.67 7.87
C ALA A 2 -1.62 10.25 7.58
N VAL A 3 -2.64 9.80 8.32
CA VAL A 3 -3.34 8.55 8.08
C VAL A 3 -4.57 8.90 7.26
N VAL A 4 -4.64 8.44 6.01
CA VAL A 4 -5.86 8.58 5.20
C VAL A 4 -6.78 7.43 5.57
N ARG A 5 -7.67 7.66 6.53
CA ARG A 5 -8.69 6.69 6.95
C ARG A 5 -9.88 6.80 6.01
N ARG A 6 -10.25 5.71 5.33
CA ARG A 6 -11.54 5.63 4.64
C ARG A 6 -12.62 5.53 5.72
N MET A 7 -13.44 6.57 5.87
CA MET A 7 -14.61 6.57 6.77
C MET A 7 -15.68 5.66 6.18
N ASN A 8 -15.71 4.41 6.63
CA ASN A 8 -16.91 3.58 6.72
C ASN A 8 -16.58 2.49 7.75
N ASP A 9 -17.06 2.65 8.97
CA ASP A 9 -18.09 1.78 9.56
C ASP A 9 -18.16 1.98 11.08
N SER A 10 -19.38 1.91 11.57
CA SER A 10 -19.79 2.15 12.95
C SER A 10 -19.55 0.88 13.76
N ARG A 11 -18.41 0.77 14.46
CA ARG A 11 -18.24 -0.18 15.57
C ARG A 11 -17.58 0.49 16.75
N GLN A 12 -18.41 0.89 17.70
CA GLN A 12 -18.04 1.05 19.10
C GLN A 12 -17.79 -0.35 19.66
N ASP A 13 -16.53 -0.76 19.73
CA ASP A 13 -16.05 -1.82 20.63
C ASP A 13 -14.75 -1.30 21.24
N ALA A 14 -14.47 -1.66 22.49
CA ALA A 14 -13.26 -1.28 23.23
C ALA A 14 -11.99 -1.45 22.37
N PRO A 15 -10.89 -0.70 22.62
CA PRO A 15 -9.69 -0.79 21.80
C PRO A 15 -9.02 -2.16 22.02
N HIS A 16 -9.44 -3.16 21.25
CA HIS A 16 -8.67 -4.37 21.05
C HIS A 16 -7.37 -3.94 20.39
N THR A 17 -6.28 -3.96 21.16
CA THR A 17 -4.94 -3.70 20.65
C THR A 17 -4.65 -4.71 19.54
N ARG A 18 -4.69 -4.24 18.29
CA ARG A 18 -4.30 -5.07 17.13
C ARG A 18 -2.78 -5.21 17.12
N HIS A 19 -2.30 -6.42 17.34
CA HIS A 19 -0.89 -6.73 17.16
C HIS A 19 -0.61 -6.95 15.68
N VAL A 20 0.36 -6.22 15.12
CA VAL A 20 0.71 -6.29 13.71
C VAL A 20 2.17 -6.71 13.57
N LEU A 21 2.42 -7.82 12.89
CA LEU A 21 3.74 -8.24 12.47
C LEU A 21 4.02 -7.71 11.07
N ALA A 22 4.93 -6.74 10.95
CA ALA A 22 5.31 -6.17 9.66
C ALA A 22 6.49 -6.91 9.03
N VAL A 23 6.34 -7.33 7.77
CA VAL A 23 7.42 -7.91 6.97
C VAL A 23 8.20 -6.79 6.29
N ALA A 24 9.47 -6.64 6.64
CA ALA A 24 10.35 -5.63 6.04
C ALA A 24 10.66 -5.95 4.57
N SER A 25 10.90 -4.90 3.77
CA SER A 25 11.24 -4.98 2.34
C SER A 25 12.42 -5.91 2.05
N THR A 26 13.40 -5.98 2.95
CA THR A 26 14.57 -6.86 2.86
C THR A 26 14.23 -8.35 2.94
N HIS A 27 13.05 -8.70 3.44
CA HIS A 27 12.55 -10.07 3.50
C HIS A 27 11.58 -10.40 2.35
N LEU A 28 11.27 -9.43 1.48
CA LEU A 28 10.42 -9.60 0.30
C LEU A 28 11.28 -10.01 -0.90
N VAL A 29 11.80 -11.24 -0.85
CA VAL A 29 12.67 -11.82 -1.89
C VAL A 29 11.83 -12.62 -2.90
N GLY A 30 12.16 -12.56 -4.18
CA GLY A 30 11.44 -13.26 -5.24
C GLY A 30 11.72 -14.77 -5.31
N GLY A 31 10.92 -15.50 -6.10
CA GLY A 31 11.08 -16.95 -6.34
C GLY A 31 10.20 -17.90 -5.50
N ARG A 32 10.21 -19.19 -5.83
CA ARG A 32 9.21 -20.17 -5.32
C ARG A 32 9.14 -20.33 -3.79
N ILE A 33 10.21 -20.00 -3.07
CA ILE A 33 10.29 -20.21 -1.62
C ILE A 33 9.48 -19.14 -0.85
N HIS A 34 9.40 -17.91 -1.37
CA HIS A 34 8.77 -16.82 -0.60
C HIS A 34 7.28 -17.03 -0.40
N LEU A 35 6.56 -17.61 -1.37
CA LEU A 35 5.12 -17.85 -1.23
C LEU A 35 4.86 -18.82 -0.09
N ARG A 36 5.67 -19.88 0.03
CA ARG A 36 5.57 -20.85 1.14
C ARG A 36 5.83 -20.17 2.49
N GLN A 37 6.83 -19.29 2.57
CA GLN A 37 7.12 -18.53 3.79
C GLN A 37 5.97 -17.60 4.16
N MET A 38 5.37 -16.92 3.19
CA MET A 38 4.19 -16.07 3.42
C MET A 38 2.95 -16.89 3.81
N THR A 39 2.77 -18.10 3.27
CA THR A 39 1.71 -19.02 3.68
C THR A 39 1.88 -19.44 5.14
N ALA A 40 3.10 -19.82 5.53
CA ALA A 40 3.41 -20.16 6.91
C ALA A 40 3.15 -18.97 7.85
N LEU A 41 3.58 -17.76 7.48
CA LEU A 41 3.32 -16.54 8.26
C LEU A 41 1.83 -16.25 8.40
N ARG A 42 1.04 -16.45 7.33
CA ARG A 42 -0.42 -16.33 7.40
C ARG A 42 -1.03 -17.33 8.39
N HIS A 43 -0.63 -18.60 8.33
CA HIS A 43 -1.14 -19.60 9.27
C HIS A 43 -0.78 -19.28 10.72
N LEU A 44 0.46 -18.83 10.96
CA LEU A 44 0.85 -18.37 12.29
C LEU A 44 0.00 -17.19 12.76
N ALA A 45 -0.28 -16.23 11.88
CA ALA A 45 -1.15 -15.10 12.17
C ALA A 45 -2.59 -15.53 12.50
N GLU A 46 -3.09 -16.56 11.82
CA GLU A 46 -4.40 -17.17 12.08
C GLU A 46 -4.43 -17.90 13.42
N GLU A 47 -3.41 -18.69 13.71
CA GLU A 47 -3.30 -19.51 14.93
C GLU A 47 -3.10 -18.66 16.19
N TRP A 48 -2.30 -17.60 16.11
CA TRP A 48 -1.91 -16.75 17.26
C TRP A 48 -2.70 -15.45 17.34
N ASP A 49 -3.70 -15.28 16.48
CA ASP A 49 -4.56 -14.11 16.35
C ASP A 49 -3.82 -12.75 16.32
N PHE A 50 -2.87 -12.64 15.39
CA PHE A 50 -2.26 -11.36 15.04
C PHE A 50 -2.54 -11.00 13.58
N TRP A 51 -2.20 -9.77 13.21
CA TRP A 51 -2.37 -9.24 11.87
C TRP A 51 -1.02 -9.05 11.19
N LEU A 52 -1.03 -9.00 9.87
CA LEU A 52 0.16 -8.85 9.06
C LEU A 52 0.23 -7.46 8.45
N GLY A 53 1.45 -6.95 8.37
CA GLY A 53 1.79 -5.73 7.66
C GLY A 53 2.84 -5.97 6.59
N LEU A 54 2.79 -5.21 5.51
CA LEU A 54 3.88 -5.14 4.53
C LEU A 54 4.59 -3.79 4.65
N ASP A 55 5.89 -3.83 4.88
CA ASP A 55 6.73 -2.64 4.86
C ASP A 55 7.53 -2.57 3.57
N LEU A 56 6.99 -1.81 2.63
CA LEU A 56 7.52 -1.61 1.28
C LEU A 56 8.54 -0.48 1.23
N LEU A 57 9.04 -0.01 2.38
CA LEU A 57 10.10 1.00 2.44
C LEU A 57 11.46 0.37 2.12
N GLY A 58 12.06 0.78 1.01
CA GLY A 58 13.40 0.35 0.62
C GLY A 58 13.41 -0.37 -0.72
N SER A 59 14.49 -1.13 -0.97
CA SER A 59 14.62 -1.94 -2.18
C SER A 59 13.86 -3.26 -1.99
N ILE A 60 13.02 -3.60 -2.97
CA ILE A 60 12.28 -4.86 -3.03
C ILE A 60 12.80 -5.62 -4.25
N ASP A 61 12.95 -6.94 -4.13
CA ASP A 61 13.32 -7.78 -5.26
C ASP A 61 12.28 -7.63 -6.39
N PRO A 62 12.68 -7.26 -7.62
CA PRO A 62 11.74 -7.15 -8.75
C PRO A 62 10.99 -8.45 -9.09
N ARG A 63 11.53 -9.61 -8.68
CA ARG A 63 10.92 -10.94 -8.85
C ARG A 63 9.89 -11.27 -7.77
N TRP A 64 9.70 -10.39 -6.79
CA TRP A 64 8.69 -10.55 -5.76
C TRP A 64 7.29 -10.51 -6.38
N GLU A 65 6.47 -11.53 -6.07
CA GLU A 65 5.12 -11.69 -6.61
C GLU A 65 4.12 -10.90 -5.76
N ALA A 66 4.18 -9.58 -5.89
CA ALA A 66 3.43 -8.63 -5.09
C ALA A 66 1.92 -8.94 -5.01
N GLU A 67 1.26 -9.14 -6.15
CA GLU A 67 -0.18 -9.41 -6.21
C GLU A 67 -0.52 -10.77 -5.60
N ALA A 68 0.31 -11.79 -5.88
CA ALA A 68 0.11 -13.13 -5.33
C ALA A 68 0.21 -13.11 -3.81
N ILE A 69 1.17 -12.36 -3.23
CA ILE A 69 1.30 -12.22 -1.79
C ILE A 69 0.13 -11.45 -1.19
N VAL A 70 -0.30 -10.35 -1.81
CA VAL A 70 -1.46 -9.59 -1.31
C VAL A 70 -2.70 -10.48 -1.26
N ALA A 71 -2.98 -11.22 -2.34
CA ALA A 71 -4.10 -12.16 -2.40
C ALA A 71 -3.94 -13.30 -1.38
N LEU A 72 -2.71 -13.81 -1.22
CA LEU A 72 -2.40 -14.89 -0.28
C LEU A 72 -2.59 -14.45 1.18
N LEU A 73 -2.14 -13.27 1.56
CA LEU A 73 -2.31 -12.75 2.92
C LEU A 73 -3.76 -12.37 3.20
N GLY A 74 -4.50 -11.91 2.17
CA GLY A 74 -5.94 -11.72 2.21
C GLY A 74 -6.40 -10.90 3.43
N PRO A 75 -7.43 -11.32 4.17
CA PRO A 75 -7.96 -10.56 5.30
C PRO A 75 -6.93 -10.29 6.41
N ARG A 76 -5.90 -11.13 6.58
CA ARG A 76 -4.89 -10.95 7.64
C ARG A 76 -3.93 -9.80 7.36
N LEU A 77 -3.80 -9.36 6.10
CA LEU A 77 -3.05 -8.14 5.77
C LEU A 77 -3.89 -6.92 6.14
N CYS A 78 -3.48 -6.17 7.17
CA CYS A 78 -4.19 -4.99 7.65
C CYS A 78 -3.42 -3.67 7.45
N LEU A 79 -2.11 -3.75 7.20
CA LEU A 79 -1.24 -2.58 7.14
C LEU A 79 -0.31 -2.66 5.93
N VAL A 80 -0.20 -1.57 5.18
CA VAL A 80 0.81 -1.43 4.12
C VAL A 80 1.53 -0.11 4.28
N ARG A 81 2.85 -0.16 4.52
CA ARG A 81 3.71 1.01 4.63
C ARG A 81 4.54 1.17 3.36
N THR A 82 4.60 2.38 2.81
CA THR A 82 5.35 2.65 1.58
C THR A 82 5.82 4.12 1.51
N ASP A 83 6.70 4.44 0.57
CA ASP A 83 7.12 5.82 0.30
C ASP A 83 6.06 6.53 -0.56
N GLY A 84 5.66 7.74 -0.18
CA GLY A 84 4.71 8.56 -0.94
C GLY A 84 5.15 8.82 -2.39
N ALA A 85 6.46 8.83 -2.66
CA ALA A 85 7.00 8.99 -4.00
C ALA A 85 6.63 7.85 -4.96
N VAL A 86 6.27 6.65 -4.45
CA VAL A 86 5.80 5.53 -5.29
C VAL A 86 4.54 5.91 -6.08
N LEU A 87 3.75 6.85 -5.57
CA LEU A 87 2.55 7.36 -6.24
C LEU A 87 2.85 8.42 -7.31
N ALA A 88 4.00 9.09 -7.22
CA ALA A 88 4.38 10.22 -8.07
C ALA A 88 5.29 9.82 -9.25
N ARG A 89 6.11 8.78 -9.08
CA ARG A 89 7.15 8.44 -10.06
C ARG A 89 6.63 7.60 -11.24
N PRO A 90 7.20 7.76 -12.44
CA PRO A 90 7.12 6.77 -13.51
C PRO A 90 7.63 5.42 -13.01
N THR A 91 7.03 4.33 -13.46
CA THR A 91 7.36 2.95 -13.03
C THR A 91 8.80 2.60 -13.40
N ASP A 92 9.73 2.71 -12.44
CA ASP A 92 11.06 2.12 -12.52
C ASP A 92 11.05 0.71 -11.90
N SER A 93 12.11 -0.08 -12.14
CA SER A 93 12.22 -1.45 -11.62
C SER A 93 12.17 -1.52 -10.09
N VAL A 94 12.54 -0.45 -9.40
CA VAL A 94 12.63 -0.36 -7.93
C VAL A 94 11.26 -0.11 -7.30
N SER A 95 10.46 0.80 -7.87
CA SER A 95 9.13 1.15 -7.35
C SER A 95 8.02 0.24 -7.87
N ARG A 96 8.26 -0.49 -8.97
CA ARG A 96 7.28 -1.37 -9.60
C ARG A 96 6.69 -2.41 -8.63
N PRO A 97 7.47 -3.14 -7.80
CA PRO A 97 6.90 -4.13 -6.89
C PRO A 97 6.00 -3.49 -5.81
N ALA A 98 6.44 -2.37 -5.24
CA ALA A 98 5.65 -1.63 -4.26
C ALA A 98 4.34 -1.12 -4.85
N ARG A 99 4.37 -0.59 -6.09
CA ARG A 99 3.17 -0.12 -6.79
C ARG A 99 2.20 -1.24 -7.12
N ARG A 100 2.70 -2.40 -7.57
CA ARG A 100 1.89 -3.61 -7.81
C ARG A 100 1.20 -4.07 -6.53
N ALA A 101 1.91 -4.10 -5.41
CA ALA A 101 1.33 -4.44 -4.11
C ALA A 101 0.24 -3.45 -3.71
N LEU A 102 0.47 -2.15 -3.86
CA LEU A 102 -0.55 -1.12 -3.58
C LEU A 102 -1.79 -1.26 -4.46
N THR A 103 -1.62 -1.52 -5.76
CA THR A 103 -2.73 -1.76 -6.68
C THR A 103 -3.52 -2.99 -6.25
N ALA A 104 -2.85 -4.13 -6.02
CA ALA A 104 -3.52 -5.34 -5.53
C ALA A 104 -4.25 -5.11 -4.20
N VAL A 105 -3.66 -4.32 -3.30
CA VAL A 105 -4.28 -3.99 -2.01
C VAL A 105 -5.57 -3.20 -2.18
N ILE A 106 -5.60 -2.27 -3.14
CA ILE A 106 -6.78 -1.48 -3.47
C ILE A 106 -7.86 -2.35 -4.14
N ASP A 107 -7.44 -3.25 -5.05
CA ASP A 107 -8.33 -4.08 -5.85
C ASP A 107 -8.96 -5.24 -5.04
N ASP A 108 -8.25 -5.75 -4.04
CA ASP A 108 -8.69 -6.86 -3.19
C ASP A 108 -9.86 -6.51 -2.23
N GLY A 109 -10.25 -5.23 -2.15
CA GLY A 109 -11.49 -4.81 -1.49
C GLY A 109 -11.53 -4.89 0.04
N HIS A 110 -10.54 -5.50 0.69
CA HIS A 110 -10.44 -5.58 2.15
C HIS A 110 -10.02 -4.22 2.77
N PRO A 111 -10.63 -3.80 3.89
CA PRO A 111 -10.26 -2.56 4.58
C PRO A 111 -8.86 -2.68 5.19
N ARG A 112 -7.96 -1.77 4.82
CA ARG A 112 -6.54 -1.77 5.21
C ARG A 112 -6.05 -0.36 5.48
N ASP A 113 -5.14 -0.24 6.45
CA ASP A 113 -4.42 1.00 6.72
C ASP A 113 -3.23 1.12 5.75
N ILE A 114 -3.22 2.18 4.95
CA ILE A 114 -2.08 2.50 4.08
C ILE A 114 -1.32 3.68 4.70
N VAL A 115 -0.09 3.42 5.12
CA VAL A 115 0.79 4.42 5.72
C VAL A 115 1.80 4.90 4.69
N LEU A 116 1.72 6.19 4.37
CA LEU A 116 2.64 6.83 3.43
C LEU A 116 3.72 7.58 4.19
N ARG A 117 4.97 7.19 3.98
CA ARG A 117 6.13 7.92 4.46
C ARG A 117 6.41 9.10 3.50
N PRO A 118 6.53 10.33 4.01
CA PRO A 118 7.02 11.45 3.22
C PRO A 118 8.48 11.22 2.80
N SER A 119 8.80 11.54 1.55
CA SER A 119 10.15 11.37 1.01
C SER A 119 11.11 12.42 1.57
N LEU A 120 11.67 12.17 2.74
CA LEU A 120 12.64 13.03 3.42
C LEU A 120 13.98 12.30 3.57
N ARG A 121 15.07 12.98 3.20
CA ARG A 121 16.44 12.52 3.46
C ARG A 121 16.94 13.12 4.77
N LEU A 122 17.77 12.40 5.52
CA LEU A 122 18.45 12.99 6.68
C LEU A 122 19.46 14.06 6.20
N PRO A 123 19.61 15.20 6.89
CA PRO A 123 19.05 15.56 8.20
C PRO A 123 17.69 16.29 8.15
N GLN A 124 17.04 16.40 6.99
CA GLN A 124 15.79 17.16 6.82
C GLN A 124 14.63 16.64 7.69
N GLN A 125 14.70 15.38 8.13
CA GLN A 125 13.74 14.78 9.07
C GLN A 125 13.76 15.44 10.47
N CYS A 126 14.83 16.14 10.82
CA CYS A 126 14.98 16.82 12.11
C CYS A 126 14.34 18.21 12.13
N TRP A 127 13.84 18.73 11.00
CA TRP A 127 13.25 20.07 10.90
C TRP A 127 11.73 19.97 10.76
N PRO A 128 10.95 20.44 11.76
CA PRO A 128 9.48 20.32 11.73
C PRO A 128 8.84 20.86 10.43
N LYS A 129 9.30 22.01 9.93
CA LYS A 129 8.81 22.60 8.67
C LYS A 129 9.09 21.72 7.44
N ALA A 130 10.23 21.04 7.40
CA ALA A 130 10.56 20.14 6.31
C ALA A 130 9.66 18.89 6.34
N VAL A 131 9.38 18.37 7.54
CA VAL A 131 8.44 17.25 7.74
C VAL A 131 7.03 17.61 7.30
N GLU A 132 6.55 18.79 7.70
CA GLU A 132 5.26 19.32 7.28
C GLU A 132 5.17 19.47 5.76
N GLN A 133 6.15 20.15 5.14
CA GLN A 133 6.17 20.37 3.70
C GLN A 133 6.16 19.06 2.91
N ALA A 134 6.98 18.08 3.31
CA ALA A 134 7.00 16.78 2.65
C ALA A 134 5.69 16.00 2.86
N GLY A 135 5.05 16.15 4.02
CA GLY A 135 3.72 15.63 4.28
C GLY A 135 2.67 16.22 3.34
N LEU A 136 2.68 17.56 3.16
CA LEU A 136 1.79 18.27 2.23
C LEU A 136 2.03 17.85 0.78
N THR A 137 3.30 17.72 0.36
CA THR A 137 3.64 17.22 -0.98
C THR A 137 3.14 15.80 -1.20
N THR A 138 3.33 14.91 -0.21
CA THR A 138 2.83 13.53 -0.27
C THR A 138 1.30 13.51 -0.38
N LEU A 139 0.61 14.33 0.40
CA LEU A 139 -0.85 14.46 0.35
C LEU A 139 -1.31 14.98 -1.02
N ALA A 140 -0.60 15.95 -1.61
CA ALA A 140 -0.91 16.45 -2.94
C ALA A 140 -0.75 15.34 -4.01
N HIS A 141 0.29 14.51 -3.92
CA HIS A 141 0.45 13.36 -4.82
C HIS A 141 -0.70 12.35 -4.70
N VAL A 142 -1.13 12.05 -3.46
CA VAL A 142 -2.29 11.18 -3.22
C VAL A 142 -3.55 11.77 -3.84
N LYS A 143 -3.86 13.04 -3.56
CA LYS A 143 -5.04 13.74 -4.11
C LYS A 143 -5.04 13.74 -5.63
N ASN A 144 -3.91 14.08 -6.24
CA ASN A 144 -3.78 14.10 -7.70
C ASN A 144 -3.98 12.70 -8.29
N ARG A 145 -3.49 11.64 -7.63
CA ARG A 145 -3.69 10.27 -8.10
C ARG A 145 -5.16 9.85 -7.98
N ILE A 146 -5.83 10.19 -6.89
CA ILE A 146 -7.28 9.93 -6.70
C ILE A 146 -8.08 10.61 -7.81
N ALA A 147 -7.87 11.91 -8.01
CA ALA A 147 -8.58 12.68 -9.05
C ALA A 147 -8.35 12.10 -10.46
N ARG A 148 -7.14 11.62 -10.75
CA ARG A 148 -6.83 10.96 -12.02
C ARG A 148 -7.57 9.63 -12.18
N VAL A 149 -7.61 8.79 -11.13
CA VAL A 149 -8.34 7.51 -11.16
C VAL A 149 -9.84 7.73 -11.31
N GLU A 150 -10.39 8.74 -10.64
CA GLU A 150 -11.81 9.12 -10.79
C GLU A 150 -12.12 9.59 -12.22
N SER A 151 -11.23 10.39 -12.82
CA SER A 151 -11.37 10.83 -14.21
C SER A 151 -11.26 9.67 -15.21
N GLU A 152 -10.31 8.75 -15.00
CA GLU A 152 -10.12 7.53 -15.79
C GLU A 152 -11.40 6.65 -15.75
N ARG A 153 -12.00 6.47 -14.57
CA ARG A 153 -13.26 5.72 -14.41
C ARG A 153 -14.46 6.37 -15.10
N ILE A 154 -14.55 7.69 -15.10
CA ILE A 154 -15.64 8.42 -15.77
C ILE A 154 -15.54 8.23 -17.30
N ILE A 155 -14.32 8.17 -17.84
CA ILE A 155 -14.08 7.93 -19.27
C ILE A 155 -14.45 6.50 -19.66
N GLU A 156 -14.18 5.49 -18.83
CA GLU A 156 -14.55 4.09 -19.09
C GLU A 156 -16.07 3.83 -19.04
N LEU A 157 -16.84 4.70 -18.37
CA LEU A 157 -18.30 4.59 -18.27
C LEU A 157 -19.07 5.30 -19.39
N LEU A 158 -18.38 6.04 -20.27
CA LEU A 158 -19.00 6.63 -21.45
C LEU A 158 -19.12 5.55 -22.55
N PRO A 159 -20.33 5.28 -23.09
CA PRO A 159 -20.48 4.32 -24.18
C PRO A 159 -19.67 4.81 -25.39
N PRO A 160 -19.04 3.89 -26.17
CA PRO A 160 -18.31 4.27 -27.36
C PRO A 160 -19.28 5.01 -28.29
N SER A 161 -18.99 6.27 -28.56
CA SER A 161 -19.79 7.08 -29.46
C SER A 161 -19.71 6.42 -30.84
N HIS A 162 -20.79 5.76 -31.26
CA HIS A 162 -20.93 5.28 -32.62
C HIS A 162 -20.85 6.50 -33.55
N HIS A 163 -19.69 6.70 -34.18
CA HIS A 163 -19.58 7.52 -35.37
C HIS A 163 -20.36 6.83 -36.48
N VAL A 164 -21.62 7.22 -36.63
CA VAL A 164 -22.38 6.98 -37.86
C VAL A 164 -21.97 8.09 -38.83
N GLY A 165 -21.26 7.70 -39.88
CA GLY A 165 -21.01 8.53 -41.05
C GLY A 165 -22.19 8.59 -42.01
#